data_AF-A0A953WMJ6-F1
#
_entry.id   AF-A0A953WMJ6-F1
#
_cell.length_a   1.000
_cell.length_b   1.000
_cell.length_c   1.000
_cell.angle_alpha   90.00
_cell.angle_beta   90.00
_cell.angle_gamma   90.00
#
_symmetry.space_group_name_H-M   'P 1'
#
loop_
_entity.id
_entity.type
_entity.pdbx_description
1 polymer ?
#
loop_
_entity_poly.entity_id
_entity_poly.type
_entity_poly.pdbx_seq_one_letter_code
_entity_poly.pdbx_strand_id
1 'polypeptide(L)'
;MVRITMILLCLLLAAAAAGRYQAEVSVREARRDIERLDAARVRELSSIQVLRAEVAYLENPDRLSKIADQVTDLQPLTGGQLMTADEFFLAFGEPAVKIAPIAGTHDEDVILKALAMADVQEAE
;
A
#
# COMPACT_ATOMS: atom_id res chain seq x y z
N MET A 1 56.59 27.76 31.90
CA MET A 1 55.51 28.14 30.95
C MET A 1 55.53 27.28 29.68
N VAL A 2 56.64 27.19 28.95
CA VAL A 2 56.75 26.39 27.69
C VAL A 2 56.36 24.90 27.85
N ARG A 3 56.68 24.26 28.97
CA ARG A 3 56.33 22.85 29.21
C ARG A 3 54.82 22.63 29.33
N ILE A 4 54.09 23.56 29.94
CA ILE A 4 52.64 23.45 30.14
C ILE A 4 51.91 23.66 28.81
N THR A 5 52.32 24.67 28.03
CA THR A 5 51.75 24.91 26.71
C THR A 5 52.01 23.74 25.75
N MET A 6 53.18 23.10 25.82
CA MET A 6 53.47 21.91 25.01
C MET A 6 52.57 20.73 25.39
N ILE A 7 52.37 20.47 26.68
CA ILE A 7 51.47 19.41 27.16
C ILE A 7 50.03 19.66 26.69
N LEU A 8 49.56 20.92 26.78
CA LEU A 8 48.22 21.30 26.32
C LEU A 8 48.06 21.07 24.82
N LEU A 9 49.05 21.47 24.00
CA LEU A 9 49.03 21.23 22.55
C LEU A 9 49.05 19.74 22.20
N CYS A 10 49.82 18.92 22.93
CA CYS A 10 49.80 17.47 22.75
C CYS A 10 48.44 16.87 23.10
N LEU A 11 47.79 17.32 24.17
CA LEU A 11 46.44 16.89 24.54
C LEU A 11 45.41 17.28 23.48
N LEU A 12 45.49 18.50 22.96
CA LEU A 12 44.58 18.97 21.92
C LEU A 12 44.74 18.15 20.63
N LEU A 13 45.99 17.86 20.23
CA LEU A 13 46.28 17.00 19.09
C LEU A 13 45.75 15.57 19.30
N ALA A 14 45.95 15.00 20.50
CA ALA A 14 45.42 13.68 20.84
C ALA A 14 43.89 13.64 20.82
N ALA A 15 43.24 14.68 21.34
CA ALA A 15 41.78 14.80 21.31
C ALA A 15 41.26 14.92 19.86
N ALA A 16 41.92 15.69 19.00
CA ALA A 16 41.56 15.80 17.59
C ALA A 16 41.70 14.46 16.84
N ALA A 17 42.79 13.71 17.10
CA ALA A 17 42.99 12.39 16.53
C ALA A 17 41.92 11.39 17.02
N ALA A 18 41.60 11.40 18.31
CA ALA A 18 40.56 10.55 18.88
C ALA A 18 39.16 10.89 18.32
N GLY A 19 38.83 12.18 18.19
CA GLY A 19 37.57 12.62 17.60
C GLY A 19 37.40 12.17 16.15
N ARG A 20 38.47 12.29 15.35
CA ARG A 20 38.47 11.79 13.97
C ARG A 20 38.28 10.28 13.91
N TYR A 21 38.98 9.53 14.77
CA TYR A 21 38.86 8.07 14.81
C TYR A 21 37.44 7.62 15.15
N GLN A 22 36.81 8.23 16.15
CA GLN A 22 35.42 7.93 16.52
C GLN A 22 34.44 8.20 15.37
N ALA A 23 34.61 9.31 14.64
CA ALA A 23 33.78 9.62 13.48
C ALA A 23 33.98 8.60 12.34
N GLU A 24 35.20 8.12 12.12
CA GLU A 24 35.47 7.12 11.08
C GLU A 24 34.85 5.76 11.43
N VAL A 25 34.90 5.37 12.70
CA VAL A 25 34.28 4.13 13.19
C VAL A 25 32.76 4.19 13.05
N SER A 26 32.12 5.29 13.48
CA SER A 26 30.66 5.42 13.39
C SER A 26 30.16 5.42 11.94
N VAL A 27 30.90 6.04 11.02
CA VAL A 27 30.57 6.00 9.59
C VAL A 27 30.71 4.59 9.02
N ARG A 28 31.74 3.84 9.44
CA ARG A 28 31.92 2.43 9.02
C ARG A 28 30.80 1.52 9.52
N GLU A 29 30.37 1.70 10.76
CA GLU A 29 29.25 0.95 11.33
C GLU A 29 27.94 1.29 10.62
N ALA A 30 27.63 2.58 10.45
CA ALA A 30 26.43 3.02 9.73
C ALA A 30 26.40 2.48 8.29
N ARG A 31 27.53 2.47 7.58
CA ARG A 31 27.63 1.89 6.24
C ARG A 31 27.32 0.39 6.23
N ARG A 32 27.88 -0.37 7.18
CA ARG A 32 27.60 -1.81 7.29
C ARG A 32 26.14 -2.08 7.58
N ASP A 33 25.50 -1.24 8.38
CA ASP A 33 24.08 -1.40 8.69
C ASP A 33 23.21 -1.08 7.48
N ILE A 34 23.54 -0.04 6.70
CA ILE A 34 22.88 0.25 5.42
C ILE A 34 23.00 -0.95 4.48
N GLU A 35 24.20 -1.49 4.29
CA GLU A 35 24.42 -2.66 3.42
C GLU A 35 23.61 -3.89 3.88
N ARG A 36 23.52 -4.11 5.21
CA ARG A 36 22.69 -5.19 5.78
C ARG A 36 21.21 -4.96 5.52
N LEU A 37 20.72 -3.74 5.72
CA LEU A 37 19.32 -3.38 5.51
C LEU A 37 18.95 -3.51 4.03
N ASP A 38 19.81 -3.05 3.11
CA ASP A 38 19.59 -3.19 1.67
C ASP A 38 19.54 -4.65 1.26
N ALA A 39 20.45 -5.49 1.77
CA ALA A 39 20.40 -6.92 1.52
C ALA A 39 19.12 -7.58 2.06
N ALA A 40 18.64 -7.14 3.23
CA ALA A 40 17.35 -7.62 3.77
C ALA A 40 16.17 -7.15 2.92
N ARG A 41 16.18 -5.89 2.47
CA ARG A 41 15.16 -5.30 1.59
C ARG A 41 15.03 -6.06 0.28
N VAL A 42 16.15 -6.37 -0.37
CA VAL A 42 16.15 -7.13 -1.63
C VAL A 42 15.54 -8.52 -1.43
N ARG A 43 15.90 -9.22 -0.35
CA ARG A 43 15.29 -10.51 -0.02
C ARG A 43 13.79 -10.39 0.19
N GLU A 44 13.34 -9.41 0.97
CA GLU A 44 11.91 -9.23 1.23
C GLU A 44 11.11 -8.91 -0.03
N LEU A 45 11.64 -8.03 -0.89
CA LEU A 45 11.01 -7.72 -2.18
C LEU A 45 10.91 -8.96 -3.07
N SER A 46 11.89 -9.85 -3.06
CA SER A 46 11.83 -11.11 -3.80
C SER A 46 10.71 -12.03 -3.27
N SER A 47 10.57 -12.14 -1.94
CA SER A 47 9.49 -12.90 -1.31
C SER A 47 8.12 -12.36 -1.68
N ILE A 48 7.95 -11.04 -1.67
CA ILE A 48 6.70 -10.37 -2.08
C ILE A 48 6.36 -10.67 -3.54
N GLN A 49 7.35 -10.68 -4.43
CA GLN A 49 7.10 -11.00 -5.85
C GLN A 49 6.65 -12.44 -6.03
N VAL A 50 7.26 -13.39 -5.33
CA VAL A 50 6.82 -14.79 -5.33
C VAL A 50 5.40 -14.90 -4.81
N LEU A 51 5.10 -14.29 -3.67
CA LEU A 51 3.77 -14.35 -3.08
C LEU A 51 2.70 -13.71 -3.98
N ARG A 52 3.03 -12.61 -4.66
CA ARG A 52 2.14 -12.01 -5.67
C ARG A 52 1.89 -12.95 -6.85
N ALA A 53 2.91 -13.68 -7.30
CA ALA A 53 2.74 -14.66 -8.36
C ALA A 53 1.87 -15.83 -7.90
N GLU A 54 2.02 -16.28 -6.65
CA GLU A 54 1.17 -17.30 -6.05
C GLU A 54 -0.29 -16.84 -5.94
N VAL A 55 -0.53 -15.62 -5.45
CA VAL A 55 -1.88 -15.03 -5.39
C VAL A 55 -2.46 -14.94 -6.80
N ALA A 56 -1.73 -14.43 -7.78
CA ALA A 56 -2.19 -14.36 -9.16
C ALA A 56 -2.51 -15.75 -9.75
N TYR A 57 -1.78 -16.78 -9.34
CA TYR A 57 -2.07 -18.16 -9.73
C TYR A 57 -3.34 -18.70 -9.04
N LEU A 58 -3.55 -18.40 -7.76
CA LEU A 58 -4.73 -18.80 -7.00
C LEU A 58 -6.00 -18.09 -7.47
N GLU A 59 -5.88 -16.81 -7.83
CA GLU A 59 -6.98 -15.97 -8.31
C GLU A 59 -7.24 -16.11 -9.81
N ASN A 60 -6.53 -16.99 -10.51
CA ASN A 60 -6.73 -17.19 -11.94
C ASN A 60 -8.17 -17.70 -12.21
N PRO A 61 -9.01 -16.93 -12.94
CA PRO A 61 -10.43 -17.25 -13.13
C PRO A 61 -10.65 -18.55 -13.90
N ASP A 62 -9.81 -18.86 -14.90
CA ASP A 62 -9.90 -20.11 -15.68
C ASP A 62 -9.56 -21.35 -14.82
N ARG A 63 -8.69 -21.17 -13.83
CA ARG A 63 -8.35 -22.24 -12.88
C ARG A 63 -9.45 -22.40 -11.86
N LEU A 64 -9.97 -21.29 -11.33
CA LEU A 64 -11.07 -21.29 -10.37
C LEU A 64 -12.35 -21.88 -10.98
N SER A 65 -12.68 -21.60 -12.25
CA SER A 65 -13.83 -22.20 -12.92
C SER A 65 -13.68 -23.72 -13.03
N LYS A 66 -12.51 -24.22 -13.47
CA LYS A 66 -12.23 -25.66 -13.54
C LYS A 66 -12.31 -26.35 -12.17
N ILE A 67 -11.84 -25.69 -11.11
CA ILE A 67 -11.94 -26.24 -9.73
C ILE A 67 -13.39 -26.22 -9.27
N ALA A 68 -14.12 -25.14 -9.53
CA ALA A 68 -15.54 -25.04 -9.22
C ALA A 68 -16.31 -26.17 -9.91
N ASP A 69 -16.09 -26.41 -11.21
CA ASP A 69 -16.73 -27.51 -11.94
C ASP A 69 -16.38 -28.91 -11.38
N GLN A 70 -15.17 -29.09 -10.82
CA GLN A 70 -14.73 -30.37 -10.26
C GLN A 70 -15.22 -30.63 -8.84
N VAL A 71 -15.26 -29.59 -8.01
CA VAL A 71 -15.56 -29.70 -6.56
C VAL A 71 -17.02 -29.38 -6.27
N THR A 72 -17.67 -28.63 -7.15
CA THR A 72 -19.07 -28.24 -7.02
C THR A 72 -19.86 -28.66 -8.25
N ASP A 73 -20.98 -29.33 -8.06
CA ASP A 73 -21.96 -29.63 -9.14
C ASP A 73 -22.78 -28.37 -9.54
N LEU A 74 -22.24 -27.18 -9.27
CA LEU A 74 -22.92 -25.91 -9.49
C LEU A 74 -22.86 -25.56 -10.98
N GLN A 75 -24.03 -25.45 -11.62
CA GLN A 75 -24.14 -24.95 -12.98
C GLN A 75 -24.06 -23.42 -13.01
N PRO A 76 -23.63 -22.82 -14.15
CA PRO A 76 -23.65 -21.38 -14.34
C PRO A 76 -25.04 -20.82 -14.04
N LEU A 77 -25.10 -19.73 -13.26
CA LEU A 77 -26.35 -19.08 -12.94
C LEU A 77 -27.00 -18.56 -14.23
N THR A 78 -28.18 -19.08 -14.57
CA THR A 78 -28.92 -18.65 -15.76
C THR A 78 -29.78 -17.44 -15.43
N GLY A 79 -30.03 -16.56 -16.41
CA GLY A 79 -30.82 -15.34 -16.19
C GLY A 79 -32.21 -15.59 -15.59
N GLY A 80 -32.81 -16.77 -15.83
CA GLY A 80 -34.09 -17.16 -15.24
C GLY A 80 -34.02 -17.63 -13.78
N GLN A 81 -32.82 -17.82 -13.21
CA GLN A 81 -32.61 -18.12 -11.79
C GLN A 81 -32.38 -16.86 -10.96
N LEU A 82 -32.17 -15.71 -11.61
CA LEU A 82 -32.09 -14.42 -10.96
C LEU A 82 -33.51 -13.90 -10.73
N MET A 83 -33.92 -13.81 -9.46
CA MET A 83 -35.15 -13.12 -9.12
C MET A 83 -34.91 -11.61 -9.15
N THR A 84 -35.83 -10.88 -9.74
CA THR A 84 -35.88 -9.42 -9.60
C THR A 84 -36.27 -9.05 -8.17
N ALA A 85 -35.93 -7.83 -7.74
CA ALA A 85 -36.28 -7.34 -6.41
C ALA A 85 -37.80 -7.44 -6.15
N ASP A 86 -38.61 -7.11 -7.15
CA ASP A 86 -40.07 -7.19 -7.08
C ASP A 86 -40.57 -8.62 -6.91
N GLU A 87 -39.99 -9.58 -7.65
CA GLU A 87 -40.30 -11.02 -7.50
C GLU A 87 -39.89 -11.57 -6.14
N PHE A 88 -38.78 -11.09 -5.59
CA PHE A 88 -38.33 -11.47 -4.25
C PHE A 88 -39.30 -10.98 -3.17
N PHE A 89 -39.76 -9.72 -3.26
CA PHE A 89 -40.76 -9.17 -2.33
C PHE A 89 -42.10 -9.90 -2.44
N LEU A 90 -42.48 -10.33 -3.64
CA LEU A 90 -43.69 -11.12 -3.85
C LEU A 90 -43.60 -12.51 -3.19
N ALA A 91 -42.44 -13.17 -3.28
CA ALA A 91 -42.24 -14.54 -2.78
C ALA A 91 -41.95 -14.61 -1.27
N PHE A 92 -41.22 -13.62 -0.73
CA PHE A 92 -40.70 -13.64 0.66
C PHE A 92 -41.25 -12.52 1.55
N GLY A 93 -42.05 -11.60 0.98
CA GLY A 93 -42.62 -10.45 1.69
C GLY A 93 -41.71 -9.22 1.69
N GLU A 94 -42.28 -8.05 2.01
CA GLU A 94 -41.48 -6.83 2.16
C GLU A 94 -40.44 -7.00 3.30
N PRO A 95 -39.19 -6.56 3.10
CA PRO A 95 -38.23 -6.50 4.19
C PRO A 95 -38.80 -5.53 5.22
N ALA A 96 -38.86 -5.97 6.49
CA ALA A 96 -39.23 -5.11 7.61
C ALA A 96 -38.34 -3.84 7.72
N VAL A 97 -37.20 -3.84 7.01
CA VAL A 97 -36.31 -2.71 6.85
C VAL A 97 -36.55 -2.08 5.48
N LYS A 98 -37.21 -0.92 5.45
CA LYS A 98 -37.11 0.02 4.33
C LYS A 98 -35.65 0.44 4.20
N ILE A 99 -34.89 -0.24 3.36
CA ILE A 99 -33.61 0.28 2.89
C ILE A 99 -34.01 1.49 2.05
N ALA A 100 -33.80 2.69 2.60
CA ALA A 100 -33.99 3.91 1.84
C ALA A 100 -33.25 3.74 0.52
N PRO A 101 -33.84 4.10 -0.64
CA PRO A 101 -33.08 4.15 -1.88
C PRO A 101 -31.81 4.93 -1.55
N ILE A 102 -30.66 4.34 -1.82
CA ILE A 102 -29.40 5.10 -1.85
C ILE A 102 -29.74 6.19 -2.86
N ALA A 103 -30.01 7.39 -2.36
CA ALA A 103 -30.34 8.52 -3.20
C ALA A 103 -29.18 8.58 -4.17
N GLY A 104 -29.46 8.27 -5.44
CA GLY A 104 -28.51 8.50 -6.50
C GLY A 104 -28.20 9.97 -6.44
N THR A 105 -27.10 10.31 -5.79
CA THR A 105 -26.41 11.55 -6.04
C THR A 105 -26.03 11.44 -7.50
N HIS A 106 -26.86 12.03 -8.37
CA HIS A 106 -26.47 12.29 -9.74
C HIS A 106 -25.21 13.15 -9.67
N ASP A 107 -24.07 12.44 -9.71
CA ASP A 107 -22.71 12.95 -9.67
C ASP A 107 -22.36 13.71 -10.98
N GLU A 108 -23.31 13.84 -11.90
CA GLU A 108 -23.19 14.66 -13.10
C GLU A 108 -23.19 16.16 -12.79
N ASP A 109 -23.88 16.59 -11.73
CA ASP A 109 -23.90 18.00 -11.32
C ASP A 109 -22.61 18.44 -10.62
N VAL A 110 -21.90 17.52 -9.96
CA VAL A 110 -20.65 17.84 -9.25
C VAL A 110 -19.54 18.16 -10.25
N ILE A 111 -19.45 17.39 -11.34
CA ILE A 111 -18.46 17.62 -12.40
C ILE A 111 -18.73 18.94 -13.13
N LEU A 112 -19.99 19.22 -13.50
CA LEU A 112 -20.37 20.49 -14.13
C LEU A 112 -20.08 21.71 -13.24
N LYS A 113 -20.36 21.59 -11.93
CA LYS A 113 -20.13 22.66 -10.97
C LYS A 113 -18.65 22.89 -10.68
N ALA A 114 -17.84 21.83 -10.67
CA ALA A 114 -16.39 21.93 -10.56
C ALA A 114 -15.76 22.59 -11.80
N LEU A 115 -16.23 22.26 -13.00
CA LEU A 115 -15.75 22.87 -14.24
C LEU A 115 -16.09 24.37 -14.30
N ALA A 116 -17.31 24.75 -13.89
CA ALA A 116 -17.73 26.14 -13.84
C ALA A 116 -16.94 26.99 -12.83
N MET A 117 -16.46 26.40 -11.72
CA MET A 117 -15.64 27.11 -10.74
C MET A 117 -14.18 27.28 -11.21
N ALA A 118 -13.65 26.35 -12.00
CA ALA A 118 -12.30 26.47 -12.56
C ALA A 118 -12.20 27.59 -13.62
N ASP A 119 -13.24 27.77 -14.44
CA ASP A 119 -13.26 28.78 -15.52
C ASP A 119 -13.35 30.22 -14.99
N VAL A 120 -13.95 30.43 -13.81
CA VAL A 120 -14.03 31.75 -13.15
C VAL A 120 -12.68 32.19 -12.60
N GLN A 121 -11.73 31.27 -12.39
CA GLN A 121 -10.45 31.56 -11.74
C GLN A 121 -9.36 32.04 -12.70
N GLU A 122 -9.60 32.02 -14.01
CA GLU A 122 -8.70 32.56 -15.04
C GLU A 122 -9.03 34.01 -15.47
N ALA A 123 -10.02 34.65 -14.84
CA ALA A 123 -10.53 35.96 -15.24
C ALA A 123 -10.18 37.15 -14.29
N GLU A 124 -9.19 37.02 -13.41
CA GLU A 124 -8.58 38.16 -12.68
C GLU A 124 -7.04 38.10 -12.66
#